data_AF-A0A523XCC6-F1
#
_entry.id   AF-A0A523XCC6-F1
#
_cell.length_a   1.000
_cell.length_b   1.000
_cell.length_c   1.000
_cell.angle_alpha   90.00
_cell.angle_beta   90.00
_cell.angle_gamma   90.00
#
_symmetry.space_group_name_H-M   'P 1'
#
loop_
_entity.id
_entity.type
_entity.pdbx_description
1 polymer ?
#
loop_
_entity_poly.entity_id
_entity_poly.type
_entity_poly.pdbx_seq_one_letter_code
_entity_poly.pdbx_strand_id
1 'polypeptide(L)'
;NYENAISFGDYPTAGVIAVASVWYNPATKTIVEFDIMFDTDWTWGDADGNPDVMDLQNIAVHELGHGVGLADVYDTECSAVTMYGYSADGETQKRDLADPDITGIQELYGGLNY
;
A
#
# COMPACT_ATOMS: atom_id res chain seq x y z
N ASN A 1 -12.84 -4.53 -14.01
CA ASN A 1 -14.26 -4.92 -14.27
C ASN A 1 -15.17 -4.40 -13.16
N TYR A 2 -14.82 -3.25 -12.56
CA TYR A 2 -15.41 -2.73 -11.33
C TYR A 2 -15.28 -3.70 -10.14
N GLU A 3 -14.29 -4.58 -10.15
CA GLU A 3 -14.01 -5.51 -9.06
C GLU A 3 -12.58 -5.30 -8.62
N ASN A 4 -12.37 -5.13 -7.32
CA ASN A 4 -11.02 -5.01 -6.80
C ASN A 4 -10.30 -6.35 -6.89
N ALA A 5 -9.09 -6.35 -7.45
CA ALA A 5 -8.26 -7.55 -7.51
C ALA A 5 -7.00 -7.43 -6.63
N ILE A 6 -6.59 -8.56 -6.07
CA ILE A 6 -5.27 -8.72 -5.44
C ILE A 6 -4.62 -9.92 -6.12
N SER A 7 -3.40 -9.72 -6.63
CA SER A 7 -2.72 -10.71 -7.47
C SER A 7 -1.21 -10.71 -7.24
N PHE A 8 -0.57 -11.78 -7.72
CA PHE A 8 0.88 -11.87 -7.85
C PHE A 8 1.20 -11.98 -9.35
N GLY A 9 2.19 -11.22 -9.81
CA GLY A 9 2.59 -11.22 -11.22
C GLY A 9 3.97 -10.62 -11.45
N ASP A 10 4.51 -10.84 -12.64
CA ASP A 10 5.80 -10.29 -13.08
C ASP A 10 5.63 -8.81 -13.47
N TYR A 11 6.34 -7.90 -12.79
CA TYR A 11 6.35 -6.48 -13.16
C TYR A 11 7.60 -6.14 -13.97
N PRO A 12 7.47 -5.48 -15.14
CA PRO A 12 8.60 -5.31 -16.06
C PRO A 12 9.68 -4.32 -15.58
N THR A 13 9.48 -3.63 -14.46
CA THR A 13 10.38 -2.60 -13.96
C THR A 13 11.11 -3.10 -12.71
N ALA A 14 12.42 -3.28 -12.83
CA ALA A 14 13.25 -3.71 -11.71
C ALA A 14 13.15 -2.75 -10.51
N GLY A 15 13.10 -3.32 -9.31
CA GLY A 15 13.05 -2.59 -8.05
C GLY A 15 11.65 -2.15 -7.61
N VAL A 16 10.61 -2.48 -8.38
CA VAL A 16 9.22 -2.33 -7.93
C VAL A 16 8.84 -3.53 -7.09
N ILE A 17 8.25 -3.29 -5.91
CA ILE A 17 7.88 -4.34 -4.96
C ILE A 17 6.42 -4.76 -5.17
N ALA A 18 5.54 -3.78 -5.26
CA ALA A 18 4.13 -3.95 -5.58
C ALA A 18 3.60 -2.69 -6.27
N VAL A 19 2.40 -2.79 -6.85
CA VAL A 19 1.73 -1.67 -7.49
C VAL A 19 0.24 -1.71 -7.16
N ALA A 20 -0.28 -0.59 -6.67
CA ALA A 20 -1.69 -0.29 -6.63
C ALA A 20 -2.11 0.56 -7.86
N SER A 21 -3.07 0.05 -8.64
CA SER A 21 -3.75 0.80 -9.69
C SER A 21 -5.14 1.22 -9.21
N VAL A 22 -5.51 2.48 -9.42
CA VAL A 22 -6.79 3.03 -8.94
C VAL A 22 -7.58 3.62 -10.10
N TRP A 23 -8.84 3.23 -10.21
CA TRP A 23 -9.80 3.80 -11.14
C TRP A 23 -10.86 4.58 -10.37
N TYR A 24 -11.16 5.79 -10.85
CA TYR A 24 -12.11 6.68 -10.19
C TYR A 24 -12.92 7.47 -11.21
N ASN A 25 -14.10 7.91 -10.79
CA ASN A 25 -14.90 8.86 -11.56
C ASN A 25 -14.36 10.28 -11.33
N PRO A 26 -13.80 10.96 -12.35
CA PRO A 26 -13.18 12.27 -12.15
C PRO A 26 -14.17 13.39 -11.85
N ALA A 27 -15.45 13.23 -12.18
CA ALA A 27 -16.50 14.20 -11.89
C ALA A 27 -16.99 14.11 -10.44
N THR A 28 -17.15 12.90 -9.91
CA THR A 28 -17.64 12.68 -8.54
C THR A 28 -16.52 12.47 -7.52
N LYS A 29 -15.27 12.29 -7.98
CA LYS A 29 -14.09 11.94 -7.17
C LYS A 29 -14.24 10.62 -6.40
N THR A 30 -15.08 9.72 -6.91
CA THR A 30 -15.34 8.42 -6.28
C THR A 30 -14.43 7.36 -6.87
N ILE A 31 -13.65 6.69 -6.03
CA ILE A 31 -12.93 5.46 -6.40
C ILE A 31 -13.96 4.39 -6.71
N VAL A 32 -13.82 3.72 -7.86
CA VAL A 32 -14.75 2.68 -8.31
C VAL A 32 -14.11 1.29 -8.36
N GLU A 33 -12.78 1.22 -8.37
CA GLU A 33 -12.00 -0.01 -8.45
C GLU A 33 -10.55 0.30 -8.05
N PHE A 34 -9.90 -0.66 -7.41
CA PHE A 34 -8.45 -0.70 -7.27
C PHE A 34 -7.93 -2.12 -7.41
N ASP A 35 -6.75 -2.25 -8.00
CA ASP A 35 -6.05 -3.53 -8.15
C ASP A 35 -4.67 -3.44 -7.51
N ILE A 36 -4.28 -4.47 -6.77
CA ILE A 36 -2.94 -4.62 -6.19
C ILE A 36 -2.26 -5.81 -6.86
N MET A 37 -1.05 -5.58 -7.35
CA MET A 37 -0.16 -6.62 -7.84
C MET A 37 1.13 -6.64 -7.03
N PHE A 38 1.42 -7.77 -6.40
CA PHE A 38 2.70 -8.06 -5.77
C PHE A 38 3.65 -8.65 -6.81
N ASP A 39 4.85 -8.09 -6.92
CA ASP A 39 5.82 -8.53 -7.93
C ASP A 39 6.44 -9.87 -7.54
N THR A 40 6.42 -10.83 -8.48
CA THR A 40 6.99 -12.17 -8.29
C THR A 40 8.52 -12.23 -8.32
N ASP A 41 9.19 -11.13 -8.67
CA ASP A 41 10.64 -11.00 -8.55
C ASP A 41 11.13 -11.02 -7.09
N TRP A 42 10.23 -10.78 -6.12
CA TRP A 42 10.52 -10.81 -4.69
C TRP A 42 10.08 -12.12 -4.03
N THR A 43 10.81 -12.51 -2.98
CA THR A 43 10.35 -13.60 -2.10
C THR A 43 9.44 -13.00 -1.03
N TRP A 44 8.24 -13.55 -0.89
CA TRP A 44 7.20 -13.05 0.02
C TRP A 44 7.04 -13.95 1.24
N GLY A 45 6.71 -13.35 2.38
CA GLY A 45 6.33 -14.12 3.57
C GLY A 45 6.01 -13.25 4.78
N ASP A 46 6.16 -13.84 5.95
CA ASP A 46 6.10 -13.17 7.25
C ASP A 46 7.54 -12.93 7.72
N ALA A 47 7.95 -11.67 7.75
CA ALA A 47 9.31 -11.28 8.10
C ALA A 47 9.69 -11.52 9.57
N ASP A 48 8.71 -11.71 10.48
CA ASP A 48 9.01 -12.12 11.86
C ASP A 48 9.58 -13.55 11.90
N GLY A 49 9.13 -14.41 10.98
CA GLY A 49 9.58 -15.79 10.84
C GLY A 49 10.80 -15.96 9.93
N ASN A 50 10.99 -15.07 8.96
CA ASN A 50 12.11 -15.08 8.04
C ASN A 50 12.50 -13.66 7.61
N PRO A 51 13.61 -13.08 8.09
CA PRO A 51 13.99 -11.71 7.74
C PRO A 51 14.45 -11.54 6.28
N ASP A 52 14.67 -12.62 5.54
CA ASP A 52 15.15 -12.59 4.14
C ASP A 52 13.98 -12.55 3.12
N VAL A 53 12.80 -12.06 3.51
CA VAL A 53 11.63 -11.90 2.62
C VAL A 53 11.02 -10.50 2.71
N MET A 54 10.35 -10.10 1.65
CA MET A 54 9.38 -9.01 1.69
C MET A 54 8.19 -9.41 2.56
N ASP A 55 7.92 -8.58 3.57
CA ASP A 55 6.80 -8.82 4.46
C ASP A 55 5.47 -8.52 3.76
N LEU A 56 4.66 -9.55 3.56
CA LEU A 56 3.42 -9.40 2.79
C LEU A 56 2.44 -8.44 3.46
N GLN A 57 2.34 -8.44 4.80
CA GLN A 57 1.42 -7.55 5.50
C GLN A 57 1.90 -6.09 5.43
N ASN A 58 3.18 -5.84 5.68
CA ASN A 58 3.79 -4.51 5.60
C ASN A 58 3.53 -3.85 4.23
N ILE A 59 3.76 -4.59 3.13
CA ILE A 59 3.52 -4.06 1.78
C ILE A 59 2.02 -4.00 1.45
N ALA A 60 1.23 -5.01 1.81
CA ALA A 60 -0.20 -5.01 1.51
C ALA A 60 -0.94 -3.83 2.14
N VAL A 61 -0.59 -3.44 3.37
CA VAL A 61 -1.22 -2.30 4.05
C VAL A 61 -0.86 -0.98 3.36
N HIS A 62 0.38 -0.84 2.88
CA HIS A 62 0.81 0.28 2.05
C HIS A 62 -0.01 0.39 0.75
N GLU A 63 -0.09 -0.69 -0.02
CA GLU A 63 -0.83 -0.70 -1.30
C GLU A 63 -2.34 -0.50 -1.11
N LEU A 64 -2.91 -1.02 -0.02
CA LEU A 64 -4.30 -0.74 0.34
C LEU A 64 -4.53 0.73 0.66
N GLY A 65 -3.54 1.42 1.24
CA GLY A 65 -3.55 2.86 1.44
C GLY A 65 -3.74 3.63 0.13
N HIS A 66 -3.03 3.24 -0.94
CA HIS A 66 -3.27 3.78 -2.28
C HIS A 66 -4.68 3.45 -2.80
N GLY A 67 -5.16 2.23 -2.57
CA GLY A 67 -6.52 1.80 -2.95
C GLY A 67 -7.63 2.67 -2.33
N VAL A 68 -7.35 3.33 -1.21
CA VAL A 68 -8.25 4.29 -0.55
C VAL A 68 -7.82 5.76 -0.72
N GLY A 69 -6.90 6.03 -1.65
CA GLY A 69 -6.55 7.39 -2.07
C GLY A 69 -5.46 8.09 -1.25
N LEU A 70 -4.74 7.38 -0.38
CA LEU A 70 -3.53 7.91 0.25
C LEU A 70 -2.36 7.90 -0.75
N ALA A 71 -1.55 8.95 -0.71
CA ALA A 71 -0.36 9.08 -1.53
C ALA A 71 0.89 8.65 -0.76
N ASP A 72 1.95 8.31 -1.50
CA ASP A 72 3.27 8.06 -0.92
C ASP A 72 3.81 9.25 -0.12
N VAL A 73 4.59 8.91 0.89
CA VAL A 73 5.47 9.80 1.64
C VAL A 73 6.92 9.40 1.36
N TYR A 74 7.79 10.38 1.16
CA TYR A 74 9.20 10.15 0.85
C TYR A 74 10.15 10.90 1.79
N ASP A 75 9.63 11.53 2.84
CA ASP A 75 10.48 12.09 3.89
C ASP A 75 11.11 10.96 4.69
N THR A 76 12.44 10.95 4.79
CA THR A 76 13.20 9.92 5.51
C THR A 76 12.85 9.86 7.00
N GLU A 77 12.41 10.97 7.59
CA GLU A 77 11.92 11.00 8.99
C GLU A 77 10.62 10.20 9.15
N CYS A 78 9.89 10.00 8.06
CA CYS A 78 8.66 9.19 8.00
C CYS A 78 8.92 7.74 7.57
N SER A 79 10.16 7.26 7.53
CA SER A 79 10.49 5.90 7.03
C SER A 79 9.78 4.73 7.74
N ALA A 80 9.18 4.98 8.91
CA ALA A 80 8.39 4.01 9.67
C ALA A 80 6.87 4.11 9.45
N VAL A 81 6.36 5.14 8.76
CA VAL A 81 4.92 5.27 8.50
C VAL A 81 4.47 4.34 7.38
N THR A 82 3.18 4.01 7.36
CA THR A 82 2.62 3.04 6.40
C THR A 82 2.84 3.48 4.96
N MET A 83 2.53 4.74 4.66
CA MET A 83 2.62 5.27 3.29
C MET A 83 4.03 5.66 2.86
N TYR A 84 5.10 5.28 3.58
CA TYR A 84 6.45 5.54 3.09
C TYR A 84 6.77 4.63 1.89
N GLY A 85 7.09 5.25 0.74
CA GLY A 85 7.17 4.55 -0.56
C GLY A 85 8.39 3.65 -0.78
N TYR A 86 9.18 3.37 0.26
CA TYR A 86 10.28 2.41 0.18
C TYR A 86 10.16 1.36 1.29
N SER A 87 10.57 0.13 0.96
CA SER A 87 10.70 -0.96 1.91
C SER A 87 11.84 -1.89 1.50
N ALA A 88 12.21 -2.79 2.42
CA ALA A 88 13.28 -3.76 2.27
C ALA A 88 12.87 -5.09 2.91
N ASP A 89 13.58 -6.16 2.56
CA ASP A 89 13.42 -7.46 3.19
C ASP A 89 13.54 -7.34 4.72
N GLY A 90 12.67 -8.03 5.44
CA GLY A 90 12.68 -8.05 6.90
C GLY A 90 11.96 -6.87 7.58
N GLU A 91 11.47 -5.88 6.84
CA GLU A 91 10.72 -4.76 7.42
C GLU A 91 9.30 -5.17 7.84
N THR A 92 8.95 -4.95 9.11
CA THR A 92 7.60 -5.22 9.66
C THR A 92 6.92 -3.98 10.25
N GLN A 93 7.61 -2.83 10.26
CA GLN A 93 7.17 -1.62 10.96
C GLN A 93 5.93 -0.95 10.36
N LYS A 94 5.56 -1.24 9.10
CA LYS A 94 4.45 -0.60 8.37
C LYS A 94 3.18 -1.46 8.33
N ARG A 95 3.11 -2.51 9.17
CA ARG A 95 1.93 -3.39 9.27
C ARG A 95 0.71 -2.72 9.90
N ASP A 96 0.93 -1.67 10.70
CA ASP A 96 -0.10 -0.85 11.34
C ASP A 96 -0.09 0.56 10.75
N LEU A 97 -1.22 1.27 10.89
CA LEU A 97 -1.36 2.67 10.48
C LEU A 97 -0.62 3.59 11.47
N ALA A 98 0.25 4.47 10.97
CA ALA A 98 0.81 5.54 11.78
C ALA A 98 -0.14 6.75 11.86
N ASP A 99 0.10 7.66 12.81
CA ASP A 99 -0.76 8.84 13.03
C ASP A 99 -1.00 9.69 11.75
N PRO A 100 0.00 9.93 10.87
CA PRO A 100 -0.23 10.63 9.61
C PRO A 100 -1.17 9.87 8.66
N ASP A 101 -1.07 8.54 8.61
CA ASP A 101 -1.91 7.68 7.76
C ASP A 101 -3.38 7.71 8.25
N ILE A 102 -3.57 7.64 9.57
CA ILE A 102 -4.89 7.78 10.22
C ILE A 102 -5.48 9.16 9.96
N THR A 103 -4.67 10.21 10.08
CA THR A 103 -5.11 11.58 9.83
C THR A 103 -5.54 11.75 8.38
N GLY A 104 -4.72 11.28 7.43
CA GLY A 104 -5.04 11.35 6.00
C GLY A 104 -6.33 10.63 5.64
N ILE A 105 -6.56 9.41 6.16
CA ILE A 105 -7.80 8.68 5.85
C ILE A 105 -9.03 9.35 6.48
N GLN A 106 -8.89 9.97 7.66
CA GLN A 106 -9.96 10.72 8.30
C GLN A 106 -10.27 12.04 7.58
N GLU A 107 -9.28 12.72 7.00
CA GLU A 107 -9.51 13.89 6.15
C GLU A 107 -10.31 13.52 4.89
N LEU A 108 -10.04 12.35 4.32
CA LEU A 108 -10.75 11.85 3.14
C LEU A 108 -12.17 11.36 3.44
N TYR A 109 -12.36 10.63 4.54
CA TYR A 109 -13.60 9.87 4.80
C TYR A 109 -14.27 10.12 6.16
N GLY A 110 -13.59 10.75 7.11
CA GLY A 110 -14.03 10.90 8.50
C GLY A 110 -15.20 11.88 8.74
N GLY A 111 -15.66 12.57 7.69
CA GLY A 111 -16.79 13.50 7.76
C GLY A 111 -18.17 12.86 7.95
N LEU A 112 -18.28 11.52 7.92
CA LEU A 112 -19.53 10.81 8.17
C LEU A 112 -19.65 10.39 9.65
N ASN A 113 -19.90 11.37 10.52
CA ASN A 113 -20.49 11.09 11.81
C ASN A 113 -21.99 10.78 11.59
N TYR A 114 -22.42 9.58 11.93
CA TYR A 114 -23.84 9.22 12.05
C TYR A 114 -24.50 9.97 13.21
#